data_AF-A0A834XN53-F1
#
_entry.id   AF-A0A834XN53-F1
#
_cell.length_a   1.000
_cell.length_b   1.000
_cell.length_c   1.000
_cell.angle_alpha   90.00
_cell.angle_beta   90.00
_cell.angle_gamma   90.00
#
_symmetry.space_group_name_H-M   'P 1'
#
loop_
_entity.id
_entity.type
_entity.pdbx_description
1 polymer ?
#
loop_
_entity_poly.entity_id
_entity_poly.type
_entity_poly.pdbx_seq_one_letter_code
_entity_poly.pdbx_strand_id
1 'polypeptide(L)'
;MSDSKNRQLWRKNITQNIAQFSTNFYKTATEDEKSNFICSPISASIALAMTVFGARNDTAKQIRSVLHLSEDDEVNKLGYQHLIDTFNATKNVQLDIANKLFLADDMQVHCPFVSITKDFFRSELQLVDFGQCENARKIINNWCEVKTNNRIKDILQPDDIDPSTRLVIVNAIYFRGSWDSQFNAGATKLEPFNIDQKTQKNVLMMEQKATYHYGYLKKLDAMYVELPYERNSAEDAMSMFIILPNKIDGLKKIEENLHEINFQQLRGYTCNIILKLPKFKIESRMLLDDTLKKIGMVDMFDPNKADFSGISNEPLFVGKVIQKAFIEVNEEGSEAAAATIVTGLIGSMLPSLSRPREIIVNRPFFCAIVATKTGTQLFNARVVDPSHGSS
;
A
#
# COMPACT_ATOMS: atom_id res chain seq x y z
N MET A 1 -30.04 -2.55 -18.46
CA MET A 1 -30.35 -2.67 -17.01
C MET A 1 -29.67 -3.86 -16.32
N SER A 2 -29.37 -4.98 -17.01
CA SER A 2 -28.58 -6.10 -16.44
C SER A 2 -27.09 -5.75 -16.27
N ASP A 3 -26.54 -5.01 -17.23
CA ASP A 3 -25.11 -4.70 -17.32
C ASP A 3 -24.62 -3.73 -16.22
N SER A 4 -25.45 -2.78 -15.77
CA SER A 4 -25.10 -1.89 -14.64
C SER A 4 -25.15 -2.58 -13.28
N LYS A 5 -26.06 -3.54 -13.09
CA LYS A 5 -26.16 -4.36 -11.87
C LYS A 5 -24.98 -5.33 -11.76
N ASN A 6 -24.62 -5.99 -12.88
CA ASN A 6 -23.43 -6.84 -12.93
C ASN A 6 -22.15 -6.03 -12.67
N ARG A 7 -22.06 -4.79 -13.21
CA ARG A 7 -20.96 -3.85 -12.93
C ARG A 7 -20.82 -3.45 -11.46
N GLN A 8 -21.91 -3.21 -10.76
CA GLN A 8 -21.85 -2.90 -9.32
C GLN A 8 -21.47 -4.13 -8.48
N LEU A 9 -21.85 -5.33 -8.91
CA LEU A 9 -21.62 -6.57 -8.18
C LEU A 9 -20.13 -6.93 -8.12
N TRP A 10 -19.42 -6.93 -9.26
CA TRP A 10 -18.00 -7.28 -9.24
C TRP A 10 -17.12 -6.21 -8.55
N ARG A 11 -17.49 -4.92 -8.64
CA ARG A 11 -16.79 -3.82 -7.94
C ARG A 11 -16.80 -4.01 -6.42
N LYS A 12 -17.97 -4.33 -5.88
CA LYS A 12 -18.15 -4.56 -4.45
C LYS A 12 -17.40 -5.82 -4.00
N ASN A 13 -17.45 -6.88 -4.80
CA ASN A 13 -16.78 -8.14 -4.49
C ASN A 13 -15.26 -7.97 -4.45
N ILE A 14 -14.63 -7.37 -5.47
CA ILE A 14 -13.17 -7.20 -5.50
C ILE A 14 -12.64 -6.33 -4.36
N THR A 15 -13.35 -5.25 -4.03
CA THR A 15 -12.95 -4.39 -2.91
C THR A 15 -12.98 -5.13 -1.57
N GLN A 16 -14.01 -5.95 -1.35
CA GLN A 16 -14.12 -6.77 -0.14
C GLN A 16 -13.05 -7.87 -0.09
N ASN A 17 -12.80 -8.53 -1.21
CA ASN A 17 -11.77 -9.56 -1.35
C ASN A 17 -10.38 -9.00 -1.04
N ILE A 18 -10.06 -7.83 -1.59
CA ILE A 18 -8.81 -7.13 -1.32
C ILE A 18 -8.72 -6.76 0.17
N ALA A 19 -9.79 -6.27 0.81
CA ALA A 19 -9.75 -5.93 2.23
C ALA A 19 -9.43 -7.15 3.14
N GLN A 20 -9.97 -8.33 2.80
CA GLN A 20 -9.67 -9.58 3.51
C GLN A 20 -8.21 -9.99 3.30
N PHE A 21 -7.75 -10.01 2.05
CA PHE A 21 -6.35 -10.26 1.71
C PHE A 21 -5.42 -9.28 2.44
N SER A 22 -5.73 -7.97 2.41
CA SER A 22 -4.94 -6.91 3.04
C SER A 22 -4.70 -7.15 4.52
N THR A 23 -5.72 -7.61 5.24
CA THR A 23 -5.63 -7.88 6.68
C THR A 23 -4.70 -9.06 6.95
N ASN A 24 -4.89 -10.17 6.25
CA ASN A 24 -4.08 -11.38 6.43
C ASN A 24 -2.62 -11.16 5.98
N PHE A 25 -2.44 -10.48 4.86
CA PHE A 25 -1.14 -10.11 4.32
C PHE A 25 -0.36 -9.22 5.29
N TYR A 26 -0.96 -8.12 5.75
CA TYR A 26 -0.30 -7.21 6.69
C TYR A 26 0.07 -7.92 7.99
N LYS A 27 -0.88 -8.66 8.60
CA LYS A 27 -0.64 -9.36 9.86
C LYS A 27 0.50 -10.38 9.76
N THR A 28 0.58 -11.10 8.65
CA THR A 28 1.64 -12.09 8.42
C THR A 28 2.99 -11.40 8.15
N ALA A 29 2.96 -10.30 7.40
CA ALA A 29 4.15 -9.51 7.11
C ALA A 29 4.77 -8.83 8.33
N THR A 30 3.95 -8.47 9.33
CA THR A 30 4.41 -7.77 10.54
C THR A 30 4.55 -8.66 11.77
N GLU A 31 4.35 -9.98 11.65
CA GLU A 31 4.35 -10.94 12.76
C GLU A 31 5.61 -10.81 13.64
N ASP A 32 6.78 -10.67 13.01
CA ASP A 32 8.09 -10.55 13.66
C ASP A 32 8.70 -9.14 13.56
N GLU A 33 7.98 -8.18 12.97
CA GLU A 33 8.49 -6.84 12.69
C GLU A 33 8.42 -5.94 13.93
N LYS A 34 9.54 -5.28 14.23
CA LYS A 34 9.68 -4.40 15.40
C LYS A 34 9.91 -2.95 15.01
N SER A 35 10.41 -2.72 13.80
CA SER A 35 10.75 -1.41 13.28
C SER A 35 9.56 -0.74 12.56
N ASN A 36 9.83 0.38 11.90
CA ASN A 36 8.87 0.97 10.98
C ASN A 36 8.71 0.05 9.78
N PHE A 37 7.49 -0.09 9.29
CA PHE A 37 7.21 -0.96 8.16
C PHE A 37 6.05 -0.40 7.36
N ILE A 38 6.14 -0.51 6.05
CA ILE A 38 5.09 -0.16 5.11
C ILE A 38 4.91 -1.24 4.06
N CYS A 39 3.67 -1.50 3.69
CA CYS A 39 3.36 -2.35 2.55
C CYS A 39 2.15 -1.81 1.79
N SER A 40 1.97 -2.29 0.56
CA SER A 40 0.74 -2.06 -0.20
C SER A 40 0.09 -3.39 -0.53
N PRO A 41 -0.90 -3.83 0.27
CA PRO A 41 -1.53 -5.10 -0.01
C PRO A 41 -2.33 -5.07 -1.32
N ILE A 42 -2.90 -3.92 -1.70
CA ILE A 42 -3.59 -3.80 -2.99
C ILE A 42 -2.65 -4.00 -4.18
N SER A 43 -1.45 -3.45 -4.11
CA SER A 43 -0.45 -3.57 -5.15
C SER A 43 0.02 -5.01 -5.27
N ALA A 44 0.30 -5.66 -4.14
CA ALA A 44 0.63 -7.09 -4.08
C ALA A 44 -0.51 -7.95 -4.64
N SER A 45 -1.76 -7.65 -4.29
CA SER A 45 -2.94 -8.36 -4.80
C SER A 45 -3.03 -8.26 -6.33
N ILE A 46 -2.81 -7.07 -6.91
CA ILE A 46 -2.80 -6.87 -8.36
C ILE A 46 -1.68 -7.71 -9.01
N ALA A 47 -0.46 -7.68 -8.45
CA ALA A 47 0.68 -8.42 -8.98
C ALA A 47 0.44 -9.94 -8.96
N LEU A 48 -0.09 -10.45 -7.84
CA LEU A 48 -0.39 -11.87 -7.66
C LEU A 48 -1.57 -12.33 -8.50
N ALA A 49 -2.60 -11.49 -8.66
CA ALA A 49 -3.76 -11.82 -9.47
C ALA A 49 -3.42 -12.06 -10.94
N MET A 50 -2.38 -11.43 -11.49
CA MET A 50 -1.92 -11.75 -12.85
C MET A 50 -1.58 -13.24 -13.02
N THR A 51 -0.97 -13.84 -11.99
CA THR A 51 -0.50 -15.23 -12.05
C THR A 51 -1.64 -16.23 -12.06
N VAL A 52 -2.81 -15.89 -11.50
CA VAL A 52 -3.95 -16.82 -11.40
C VAL A 52 -4.47 -17.23 -12.78
N PHE A 53 -4.36 -16.35 -13.78
CA PHE A 53 -4.82 -16.62 -15.15
C PHE A 53 -3.88 -17.55 -15.92
N GLY A 54 -2.64 -17.65 -15.45
CA GLY A 54 -1.65 -18.60 -15.92
C GLY A 54 -1.61 -19.92 -15.12
N ALA A 55 -2.10 -19.90 -13.89
CA ALA A 55 -2.09 -21.05 -12.99
C ALA A 55 -3.18 -22.08 -13.33
N ARG A 56 -2.96 -23.34 -12.98
CA ARG A 56 -3.94 -24.43 -13.05
C ARG A 56 -3.96 -25.24 -11.75
N ASN A 57 -4.93 -26.14 -11.64
CA ASN A 57 -5.04 -27.12 -10.56
C ASN A 57 -4.88 -26.51 -9.15
N ASP A 58 -4.13 -27.15 -8.26
CA ASP A 58 -4.00 -26.73 -6.86
C ASP A 58 -3.26 -25.41 -6.72
N THR A 59 -2.31 -25.10 -7.63
CA THR A 59 -1.67 -23.77 -7.70
C THR A 59 -2.72 -22.68 -7.90
N ALA A 60 -3.64 -22.84 -8.85
CA ALA A 60 -4.71 -21.88 -9.08
C ALA A 60 -5.67 -21.78 -7.89
N LYS A 61 -6.06 -22.92 -7.29
CA LYS A 61 -6.96 -22.95 -6.12
C LYS A 61 -6.37 -22.21 -4.92
N GLN A 62 -5.08 -22.42 -4.63
CA GLN A 62 -4.38 -21.73 -3.53
C GLN A 62 -4.35 -20.22 -3.77
N ILE A 63 -3.95 -19.77 -4.98
CA ILE A 63 -3.90 -18.34 -5.31
C ILE A 63 -5.29 -17.70 -5.20
N ARG A 64 -6.34 -18.34 -5.77
CA ARG A 64 -7.72 -17.85 -5.68
C ARG A 64 -8.20 -17.76 -4.24
N SER A 65 -7.95 -18.79 -3.44
CA SER A 65 -8.39 -18.85 -2.04
C SER A 65 -7.77 -17.71 -1.23
N VAL A 66 -6.46 -17.46 -1.38
CA VAL A 66 -5.75 -16.43 -0.62
C VAL A 66 -6.15 -15.02 -1.07
N LEU A 67 -6.36 -14.81 -2.37
CA LEU A 67 -6.83 -13.53 -2.91
C LEU A 67 -8.35 -13.36 -2.81
N HIS A 68 -9.06 -14.35 -2.26
CA HIS A 68 -10.52 -14.41 -2.16
C HIS A 68 -11.24 -14.22 -3.51
N LEU A 69 -10.65 -14.69 -4.61
CA LEU A 69 -11.18 -14.48 -5.96
C LEU A 69 -12.43 -15.30 -6.24
N SER A 70 -13.24 -14.80 -7.18
CA SER A 70 -14.36 -15.56 -7.74
C SER A 70 -13.83 -16.75 -8.55
N GLU A 71 -14.64 -17.80 -8.70
CA GLU A 71 -14.39 -18.85 -9.70
C GLU A 71 -14.60 -18.33 -11.13
N ASP A 72 -15.35 -17.23 -11.30
CA ASP A 72 -15.55 -16.57 -12.59
C ASP A 72 -14.36 -15.64 -12.92
N ASP A 73 -13.56 -16.05 -13.91
CA ASP A 73 -12.41 -15.30 -14.38
C ASP A 73 -12.74 -13.96 -15.01
N GLU A 74 -13.90 -13.83 -15.64
CA GLU A 74 -14.29 -12.58 -16.29
C GLU A 74 -14.61 -11.52 -15.23
N VAL A 75 -15.28 -11.93 -14.15
CA VAL A 75 -15.51 -11.09 -12.97
C VAL A 75 -14.20 -10.60 -12.37
N ASN A 76 -13.20 -11.49 -12.25
CA ASN A 76 -11.89 -11.12 -11.69
C ASN A 76 -11.13 -10.17 -12.63
N LYS A 77 -11.06 -10.48 -13.93
CA LYS A 77 -10.36 -9.67 -14.93
C LYS A 77 -10.91 -8.25 -15.02
N LEU A 78 -12.22 -8.10 -15.20
CA LEU A 78 -12.88 -6.80 -15.28
C LEU A 78 -12.77 -6.03 -13.95
N GLY A 79 -12.81 -6.77 -12.84
CA GLY A 79 -12.57 -6.26 -11.50
C GLY A 79 -11.22 -5.57 -11.33
N TYR A 80 -10.14 -6.28 -11.62
CA TYR A 80 -8.78 -5.74 -11.53
C TYR A 80 -8.53 -4.65 -12.58
N GLN A 81 -9.03 -4.83 -13.80
CA GLN A 81 -8.90 -3.81 -14.86
C GLN A 81 -9.48 -2.48 -14.41
N HIS A 82 -10.72 -2.50 -13.89
CA HIS A 82 -11.35 -1.27 -13.42
C HIS A 82 -10.62 -0.65 -12.23
N LEU A 83 -10.11 -1.47 -11.31
CA LEU A 83 -9.35 -1.00 -10.16
C LEU A 83 -8.08 -0.25 -10.61
N ILE A 84 -7.32 -0.86 -11.51
CA ILE A 84 -6.10 -0.30 -12.09
C ILE A 84 -6.41 0.98 -12.88
N ASP A 85 -7.45 0.95 -13.72
CA ASP A 85 -7.85 2.12 -14.51
C ASP A 85 -8.31 3.28 -13.60
N THR A 86 -8.95 2.99 -12.48
CA THR A 86 -9.37 4.01 -11.50
C THR A 86 -8.15 4.66 -10.82
N PHE A 87 -7.16 3.87 -10.43
CA PHE A 87 -5.93 4.41 -9.84
C PHE A 87 -5.12 5.21 -10.85
N ASN A 88 -4.97 4.72 -12.09
CA ASN A 88 -4.27 5.44 -13.15
C ASN A 88 -4.98 6.75 -13.56
N ALA A 89 -6.30 6.85 -13.35
CA ALA A 89 -7.08 8.05 -13.66
C ALA A 89 -7.05 9.11 -12.55
N THR A 90 -6.47 8.80 -11.38
CA THR A 90 -6.41 9.74 -10.25
C THR A 90 -5.40 10.85 -10.55
N LYS A 91 -5.83 12.13 -10.47
CA LYS A 91 -5.01 13.28 -10.93
C LYS A 91 -4.36 14.11 -9.82
N ASN A 92 -4.98 14.20 -8.64
CA ASN A 92 -4.52 15.10 -7.58
C ASN A 92 -3.52 14.46 -6.62
N VAL A 93 -3.48 13.14 -6.63
CA VAL A 93 -2.43 12.38 -5.97
C VAL A 93 -1.75 11.54 -7.04
N GLN A 94 -0.43 11.48 -6.96
CA GLN A 94 0.41 10.62 -7.78
C GLN A 94 0.54 9.27 -7.07
N LEU A 95 -0.09 8.27 -7.65
CA LEU A 95 -0.03 6.88 -7.20
C LEU A 95 0.64 6.05 -8.29
N ASP A 96 1.94 5.82 -8.14
CA ASP A 96 2.71 5.03 -9.10
C ASP A 96 2.75 3.58 -8.63
N ILE A 97 1.87 2.76 -9.22
CA ILE A 97 1.85 1.31 -9.01
C ILE A 97 2.57 0.64 -10.19
N ALA A 98 3.74 0.08 -9.91
CA ALA A 98 4.56 -0.63 -10.87
C ALA A 98 4.52 -2.14 -10.59
N ASN A 99 3.76 -2.86 -11.43
CA ASN A 99 3.65 -4.32 -11.39
C ASN A 99 4.19 -4.93 -12.67
N LYS A 100 5.07 -5.92 -12.55
CA LYS A 100 5.58 -6.65 -13.71
C LYS A 100 6.02 -8.07 -13.37
N LEU A 101 5.81 -8.96 -14.33
CA LEU A 101 6.34 -10.30 -14.33
C LEU A 101 7.56 -10.36 -15.26
N PHE A 102 8.67 -10.83 -14.73
CA PHE A 102 9.90 -11.09 -15.48
C PHE A 102 10.11 -12.59 -15.59
N LEU A 103 10.16 -13.13 -16.80
CA LEU A 103 10.34 -14.56 -17.06
C LEU A 103 11.72 -14.82 -17.66
N ALA A 104 12.23 -16.04 -17.50
CA ALA A 104 13.43 -16.48 -18.20
C ALA A 104 13.26 -16.33 -19.71
N ASP A 105 14.34 -15.97 -20.41
CA ASP A 105 14.30 -15.61 -21.83
C ASP A 105 14.20 -16.79 -22.81
N ASP A 106 14.41 -18.01 -22.31
CA ASP A 106 14.15 -19.26 -23.01
C ASP A 106 12.66 -19.63 -23.07
N MET A 107 11.81 -18.97 -22.29
CA MET A 107 10.39 -19.31 -22.16
C MET A 107 9.56 -18.96 -23.39
N GLN A 108 8.79 -19.94 -23.88
CA GLN A 108 7.72 -19.70 -24.85
C GLN A 108 6.40 -19.37 -24.16
N VAL A 109 6.05 -18.08 -24.08
CA VAL A 109 4.82 -17.62 -23.41
C VAL A 109 3.60 -17.68 -24.34
N HIS A 110 2.51 -18.24 -23.85
CA HIS A 110 1.24 -18.32 -24.57
C HIS A 110 0.65 -16.92 -24.82
N CYS A 111 0.32 -16.62 -26.08
CA CYS A 111 -0.30 -15.34 -26.47
C CYS A 111 -1.54 -14.97 -25.64
N PRO A 112 -2.47 -15.90 -25.31
CA PRO A 112 -3.60 -15.57 -24.44
C PRO A 112 -3.19 -14.99 -23.08
N PHE A 113 -2.09 -15.47 -22.48
CA PHE A 113 -1.60 -14.95 -21.21
C PHE A 113 -1.02 -13.54 -21.37
N VAL A 114 -0.22 -13.32 -22.43
CA VAL A 114 0.32 -11.98 -22.78
C VAL A 114 -0.80 -10.96 -22.97
N SER A 115 -1.87 -11.32 -23.69
CA SER A 115 -3.04 -10.46 -23.88
C SER A 115 -3.72 -10.15 -22.55
N ILE A 116 -3.88 -11.13 -21.67
CA ILE A 116 -4.54 -10.90 -20.37
C ILE A 116 -3.76 -9.88 -19.52
N THR A 117 -2.44 -10.02 -19.38
CA THR A 117 -1.66 -9.10 -18.56
C THR A 117 -1.61 -7.69 -19.16
N LYS A 118 -1.53 -7.59 -20.49
CA LYS A 118 -1.54 -6.29 -21.17
C LYS A 118 -2.89 -5.59 -21.08
N ASP A 119 -3.98 -6.31 -21.41
CA ASP A 119 -5.30 -5.71 -21.64
C ASP A 119 -6.12 -5.55 -20.36
N PHE A 120 -5.87 -6.34 -19.31
CA PHE A 120 -6.58 -6.22 -18.04
C PHE A 120 -5.70 -5.67 -16.92
N PHE A 121 -4.38 -5.88 -16.97
CA PHE A 121 -3.47 -5.44 -15.91
C PHE A 121 -2.58 -4.25 -16.28
N ARG A 122 -2.65 -3.78 -17.54
CA ARG A 122 -1.77 -2.71 -18.07
C ARG A 122 -0.28 -3.04 -17.86
N SER A 123 0.05 -4.33 -17.81
CA SER A 123 1.39 -4.82 -17.49
C SER A 123 1.88 -5.73 -18.61
N GLU A 124 2.94 -5.28 -19.28
CA GLU A 124 3.64 -6.11 -20.26
C GLU A 124 4.58 -7.07 -19.53
N LEU A 125 4.69 -8.30 -20.01
CA LEU A 125 5.70 -9.24 -19.55
C LEU A 125 7.08 -8.83 -20.09
N GLN A 126 8.15 -9.23 -19.43
CA GLN A 126 9.49 -9.10 -19.98
C GLN A 126 10.30 -10.36 -19.79
N LEU A 127 10.90 -10.80 -20.88
CA LEU A 127 11.87 -11.89 -20.90
C LEU A 127 13.25 -11.36 -20.51
N VAL A 128 13.96 -12.09 -19.65
CA VAL A 128 15.27 -11.70 -19.11
C VAL A 128 16.15 -12.94 -18.97
N ASP A 129 17.41 -12.82 -19.41
CA ASP A 129 18.44 -13.85 -19.20
C ASP A 129 18.87 -13.88 -17.73
N PHE A 130 18.29 -14.80 -16.95
CA PHE A 130 18.68 -15.01 -15.55
C PHE A 130 20.02 -15.73 -15.39
N GLY A 131 20.57 -16.34 -16.46
CA GLY A 131 21.94 -16.84 -16.48
C GLY A 131 22.99 -15.72 -16.34
N GLN A 132 22.62 -14.49 -16.71
CA GLN A 132 23.39 -13.26 -16.49
C GLN A 132 22.80 -12.44 -15.33
N CYS A 133 22.82 -13.00 -14.11
CA CYS A 133 22.11 -12.46 -12.93
C CYS A 133 22.33 -10.95 -12.69
N GLU A 134 23.57 -10.45 -12.78
CA GLU A 134 23.84 -9.02 -12.57
C GLU A 134 23.22 -8.12 -13.66
N ASN A 135 23.16 -8.59 -14.90
CA ASN A 135 22.50 -7.87 -15.98
C ASN A 135 20.98 -7.90 -15.80
N ALA A 136 20.42 -9.07 -15.48
CA ALA A 136 19.00 -9.24 -15.16
C ALA A 136 18.56 -8.31 -14.02
N ARG A 137 19.35 -8.27 -12.93
CA ARG A 137 19.14 -7.39 -11.78
C ARG A 137 19.10 -5.92 -12.19
N LYS A 138 20.05 -5.46 -13.00
CA LYS A 138 20.09 -4.08 -13.51
C LYS A 138 18.88 -3.73 -14.37
N ILE A 139 18.46 -4.64 -15.25
CA ILE A 139 17.27 -4.45 -16.10
C ILE A 139 16.03 -4.24 -15.23
N ILE A 140 15.83 -5.11 -14.24
CA ILE A 140 14.67 -5.08 -13.34
C ILE A 140 14.69 -3.82 -12.45
N ASN A 141 15.85 -3.49 -11.87
CA ASN A 141 16.01 -2.29 -11.05
C ASN A 141 15.76 -1.02 -11.86
N ASN A 142 16.37 -0.89 -13.05
CA ASN A 142 16.16 0.26 -13.92
C ASN A 142 14.68 0.41 -14.34
N TRP A 143 13.99 -0.70 -14.62
CA TRP A 143 12.56 -0.65 -14.90
C TRP A 143 11.75 -0.09 -13.70
N CYS A 144 12.05 -0.53 -12.48
CA CYS A 144 11.40 0.01 -11.27
C CYS A 144 11.71 1.48 -11.04
N GLU A 145 12.97 1.89 -11.22
CA GLU A 145 13.39 3.27 -11.05
C GLU A 145 12.64 4.20 -12.01
N VAL A 146 12.59 3.84 -13.30
CA VAL A 146 11.85 4.60 -14.31
C VAL A 146 10.35 4.68 -13.97
N LYS A 147 9.75 3.57 -13.53
CA LYS A 147 8.32 3.53 -13.21
C LYS A 147 7.94 4.25 -11.91
N THR A 148 8.90 4.54 -11.06
CA THR A 148 8.68 5.18 -9.76
C THR A 148 9.39 6.54 -9.66
N ASN A 149 9.71 7.16 -10.80
CA ASN A 149 10.35 8.47 -10.86
C ASN A 149 11.65 8.55 -10.02
N ASN A 150 12.44 7.48 -10.07
CA ASN A 150 13.70 7.28 -9.35
C ASN A 150 13.56 7.23 -7.81
N ARG A 151 12.35 6.98 -7.28
CA ARG A 151 12.10 6.84 -5.84
C ARG A 151 12.39 5.45 -5.31
N ILE A 152 12.08 4.42 -6.09
CA ILE A 152 12.36 3.04 -5.72
C ILE A 152 13.53 2.54 -6.56
N LYS A 153 14.70 2.50 -5.92
CA LYS A 153 15.95 1.97 -6.47
C LYS A 153 16.27 0.61 -5.88
N ASP A 154 17.13 -0.16 -6.55
CA ASP A 154 17.69 -1.41 -6.02
C ASP A 154 16.63 -2.36 -5.40
N ILE A 155 15.53 -2.60 -6.13
CA ILE A 155 14.48 -3.51 -5.67
C ILE A 155 14.98 -4.95 -5.59
N LEU A 156 15.89 -5.36 -6.47
CA LEU A 156 16.69 -6.56 -6.37
C LEU A 156 18.09 -6.20 -5.89
N GLN A 157 18.47 -6.84 -4.79
CA GLN A 157 19.79 -6.88 -4.21
C GLN A 157 20.61 -8.01 -4.87
N PRO A 158 21.94 -8.02 -4.68
CA PRO A 158 22.76 -9.17 -5.01
C PRO A 158 22.18 -10.45 -4.37
N ASP A 159 22.30 -11.58 -5.06
CA ASP A 159 21.88 -12.92 -4.61
C ASP A 159 20.36 -13.15 -4.46
N ASP A 160 19.50 -12.17 -4.73
CA ASP A 160 18.04 -12.40 -4.76
C ASP A 160 17.61 -13.30 -5.92
N ILE A 161 18.38 -13.31 -7.00
CA ILE A 161 18.15 -14.11 -8.20
C ILE A 161 19.40 -14.92 -8.54
N ASP A 162 19.18 -16.11 -9.06
CA ASP A 162 20.22 -17.03 -9.50
C ASP A 162 19.89 -17.62 -10.89
N PRO A 163 20.82 -18.35 -11.55
CA PRO A 163 20.60 -18.89 -12.89
C PRO A 163 19.42 -19.88 -13.03
N SER A 164 18.90 -20.44 -11.93
CA SER A 164 17.72 -21.30 -11.93
C SER A 164 16.39 -20.53 -11.84
N THR A 165 16.45 -19.20 -11.67
CA THR A 165 15.26 -18.33 -11.60
C THR A 165 14.48 -18.40 -12.90
N ARG A 166 13.18 -18.72 -12.83
CA ARG A 166 12.29 -18.79 -14.00
C ARG A 166 11.26 -17.67 -14.07
N LEU A 167 10.80 -17.18 -12.92
CA LEU A 167 9.81 -16.11 -12.82
C LEU A 167 10.05 -15.24 -11.58
N VAL A 168 10.16 -13.94 -11.79
CA VAL A 168 10.23 -12.90 -10.74
C VAL A 168 9.01 -11.99 -10.87
N ILE A 169 8.27 -11.84 -9.77
CA ILE A 169 7.15 -10.91 -9.66
C ILE A 169 7.63 -9.68 -8.92
N VAL A 170 7.57 -8.54 -9.58
CA VAL A 170 8.06 -7.28 -9.03
C VAL A 170 6.89 -6.34 -8.82
N ASN A 171 6.77 -5.88 -7.58
CA ASN A 171 5.81 -4.92 -7.12
C ASN A 171 6.53 -3.72 -6.50
N ALA A 172 6.50 -2.58 -7.18
CA ALA A 172 7.01 -1.33 -6.65
C ALA A 172 5.86 -0.35 -6.54
N ILE A 173 5.74 0.33 -5.41
CA ILE A 173 4.65 1.29 -5.20
C ILE A 173 5.12 2.53 -4.48
N TYR A 174 4.74 3.66 -5.06
CA TYR A 174 5.05 4.98 -4.59
C TYR A 174 3.78 5.84 -4.54
N PHE A 175 3.64 6.62 -3.46
CA PHE A 175 2.52 7.55 -3.31
C PHE A 175 3.02 8.93 -2.96
N ARG A 176 2.42 9.89 -3.64
CA ARG A 176 2.59 11.31 -3.40
C ARG A 176 1.24 12.03 -3.47
N GLY A 177 0.92 12.84 -2.49
CA GLY A 177 -0.33 13.60 -2.47
C GLY A 177 -0.25 14.76 -1.50
N SER A 178 -0.77 15.93 -1.88
CA SER A 178 -0.83 17.11 -1.02
C SER A 178 -1.98 17.01 -0.03
N TRP A 179 -1.77 17.45 1.22
CA TRP A 179 -2.87 17.59 2.17
C TRP A 179 -3.90 18.59 1.67
N ASP A 180 -5.19 18.31 1.84
CA ASP A 180 -6.27 19.28 1.58
C ASP A 180 -6.11 20.54 2.45
N SER A 181 -5.52 20.38 3.64
CA SER A 181 -5.10 21.47 4.50
C SER A 181 -3.68 21.21 5.00
N GLN A 182 -2.71 21.92 4.45
CA GLN A 182 -1.27 21.75 4.73
C GLN A 182 -0.86 22.27 6.11
N PHE A 183 0.19 21.66 6.66
CA PHE A 183 0.80 22.11 7.91
C PHE A 183 1.66 23.34 7.64
N ASN A 184 1.74 24.23 8.62
CA ASN A 184 2.67 25.35 8.53
C ASN A 184 4.08 24.88 8.94
N ALA A 185 5.04 24.88 8.01
CA ALA A 185 6.43 24.52 8.28
C ALA A 185 7.08 25.37 9.39
N GLY A 186 6.66 26.61 9.57
CA GLY A 186 7.12 27.46 10.69
C GLY A 186 6.58 27.04 12.06
N ALA A 187 5.56 26.18 12.11
CA ALA A 187 5.03 25.60 13.33
C ALA A 187 5.69 24.27 13.70
N THR A 188 6.43 23.63 12.77
CA THR A 188 7.15 22.38 13.03
C THR A 188 8.27 22.58 14.04
N LYS A 189 8.29 21.78 15.11
CA LYS A 189 9.27 21.88 16.20
C LYS A 189 9.74 20.50 16.65
N LEU A 190 10.90 20.45 17.29
CA LEU A 190 11.33 19.25 18.00
C LEU A 190 10.43 19.04 19.22
N GLU A 191 9.69 17.93 19.24
CA GLU A 191 8.85 17.54 20.37
C GLU A 191 9.08 16.07 20.74
N PRO A 192 8.84 15.70 22.01
CA PRO A 192 9.03 14.33 22.47
C PRO A 192 8.04 13.34 21.82
N PHE A 193 8.57 12.19 21.40
CA PHE A 193 7.86 11.01 20.95
C PHE A 193 8.31 9.80 21.79
N ASN A 194 7.35 9.07 22.35
CA ASN A 194 7.62 7.88 23.17
C ASN A 194 7.76 6.67 22.24
N ILE A 195 8.99 6.21 21.99
CA ILE A 195 9.25 5.02 21.16
C ILE A 195 8.70 3.77 21.85
N ASP A 196 8.90 3.70 23.16
CA ASP A 196 8.38 2.67 24.05
C ASP A 196 8.14 3.27 25.46
N GLN A 197 7.79 2.46 26.45
CA GLN A 197 7.50 2.93 27.82
C GLN A 197 8.71 3.55 28.54
N LYS A 198 9.93 3.31 28.08
CA LYS A 198 11.19 3.73 28.71
C LYS A 198 11.98 4.70 27.82
N THR A 199 11.77 4.68 26.52
CA THR A 199 12.55 5.42 25.53
C THR A 199 11.74 6.55 24.92
N GLN A 200 12.26 7.77 25.00
CA GLN A 200 11.70 8.95 24.35
C GLN A 200 12.76 9.62 23.48
N LYS A 201 12.36 10.08 22.29
CA LYS A 201 13.21 10.82 21.35
C LYS A 201 12.51 12.11 20.93
N ASN A 202 13.29 13.15 20.64
CA ASN A 202 12.74 14.35 20.01
C ASN A 202 12.64 14.13 18.51
N VAL A 203 11.49 14.47 17.93
CA VAL A 203 11.17 14.30 16.51
C VAL A 203 10.60 15.60 15.96
N LEU A 204 10.73 15.82 14.66
CA LEU A 204 10.10 16.98 14.01
C LEU A 204 8.59 16.77 14.01
N MET A 205 7.90 17.46 14.91
CA MET A 205 6.46 17.42 15.10
C MET A 205 5.83 18.59 14.38
N MET A 206 5.07 18.29 13.34
CA MET A 206 4.26 19.27 12.62
C MET A 206 3.04 19.63 13.46
N GLU A 207 2.62 20.89 13.43
CA GLU A 207 1.43 21.36 14.16
C GLU A 207 0.51 22.13 13.22
N GLN A 208 -0.79 21.85 13.30
CA GLN A 208 -1.81 22.57 12.57
C GLN A 208 -3.12 22.62 13.33
N LYS A 209 -3.83 23.73 13.18
CA LYS A 209 -5.22 23.88 13.65
C LYS A 209 -6.16 23.89 12.45
N ALA A 210 -6.94 22.83 12.30
CA ALA A 210 -7.94 22.71 11.23
C ALA A 210 -9.14 21.88 11.69
N THR A 211 -10.16 21.79 10.83
CA THR A 211 -11.30 20.89 11.04
C THR A 211 -10.93 19.50 10.55
N TYR A 212 -11.00 18.50 11.44
CA TYR A 212 -10.73 17.10 11.09
C TYR A 212 -11.92 16.21 11.46
N HIS A 213 -12.09 15.11 10.72
CA HIS A 213 -12.91 13.99 11.15
C HIS A 213 -12.08 13.08 12.05
N TYR A 214 -12.64 12.70 13.19
CA TYR A 214 -11.96 11.85 14.15
C TYR A 214 -12.97 11.04 14.95
N GLY A 215 -12.53 9.95 15.58
CA GLY A 215 -13.41 9.13 16.40
C GLY A 215 -12.66 8.19 17.32
N TYR A 216 -13.40 7.38 18.05
CA TYR A 216 -12.85 6.41 19.01
C TYR A 216 -13.18 4.99 18.57
N LEU A 217 -12.16 4.15 18.56
CA LEU A 217 -12.26 2.72 18.29
C LEU A 217 -12.24 1.99 19.63
N LYS A 218 -13.40 1.95 20.31
CA LYS A 218 -13.53 1.40 21.67
C LYS A 218 -12.97 -0.03 21.81
N LYS A 219 -13.23 -0.90 20.83
CA LYS A 219 -12.72 -2.28 20.82
C LYS A 219 -11.19 -2.33 20.81
N LEU A 220 -10.56 -1.40 20.09
CA LEU A 220 -9.12 -1.32 19.92
C LEU A 220 -8.41 -0.53 21.02
N ASP A 221 -9.15 0.15 21.92
CA ASP A 221 -8.57 1.11 22.87
C ASP A 221 -7.71 2.18 22.15
N ALA A 222 -8.26 2.73 21.07
CA ALA A 222 -7.59 3.67 20.19
C ALA A 222 -8.52 4.80 19.73
N MET A 223 -7.94 5.84 19.17
CA MET A 223 -8.66 6.85 18.40
C MET A 223 -8.16 6.89 16.97
N TYR A 224 -8.96 7.46 16.08
CA TYR A 224 -8.52 7.75 14.71
C TYR A 224 -8.68 9.23 14.40
N VAL A 225 -7.83 9.74 13.50
CA VAL A 225 -8.00 11.02 12.81
C VAL A 225 -7.81 10.82 11.31
N GLU A 226 -8.70 11.42 10.51
CA GLU A 226 -8.67 11.41 9.05
C GLU A 226 -8.02 12.69 8.54
N LEU A 227 -6.95 12.57 7.76
CA LEU A 227 -6.28 13.65 7.07
C LEU A 227 -6.57 13.54 5.57
N PRO A 228 -7.48 14.35 5.02
CA PRO A 228 -7.79 14.32 3.60
C PRO A 228 -6.63 14.86 2.75
N TYR A 229 -6.39 14.22 1.61
CA TYR A 229 -5.57 14.78 0.54
C TYR A 229 -6.44 15.65 -0.37
N GLU A 230 -5.79 16.52 -1.15
CA GLU A 230 -6.43 17.29 -2.20
C GLU A 230 -7.21 16.38 -3.16
N ARG A 231 -8.41 16.80 -3.54
CA ARG A 231 -9.33 16.01 -4.37
C ARG A 231 -10.14 16.90 -5.31
N ASN A 232 -10.48 16.39 -6.48
CA ASN A 232 -11.36 17.11 -7.41
C ASN A 232 -12.83 16.76 -7.16
N SER A 233 -13.09 15.55 -6.70
CA SER A 233 -14.43 15.04 -6.46
C SER A 233 -14.47 14.12 -5.24
N ALA A 234 -15.66 13.68 -4.86
CA ALA A 234 -15.81 12.66 -3.82
C ALA A 234 -15.43 11.24 -4.31
N GLU A 235 -15.32 11.03 -5.62
CA GLU A 235 -15.05 9.69 -6.20
C GLU A 235 -13.55 9.36 -6.22
N ASP A 236 -12.67 10.36 -6.30
CA ASP A 236 -11.20 10.24 -6.24
C ASP A 236 -10.63 10.62 -4.87
N ALA A 237 -11.49 10.80 -3.85
CA ALA A 237 -11.07 11.21 -2.53
C ALA A 237 -10.20 10.14 -1.86
N MET A 238 -9.00 10.55 -1.45
CA MET A 238 -8.08 9.76 -0.65
C MET A 238 -7.78 10.46 0.67
N SER A 239 -7.51 9.68 1.71
CA SER A 239 -7.16 10.23 3.01
C SER A 239 -6.18 9.33 3.74
N MET A 240 -5.29 9.93 4.51
CA MET A 240 -4.50 9.21 5.50
C MET A 240 -5.31 9.09 6.79
N PHE A 241 -5.48 7.87 7.28
CA PHE A 241 -6.00 7.61 8.61
C PHE A 241 -4.85 7.32 9.55
N ILE A 242 -4.79 8.05 10.66
CA ILE A 242 -3.90 7.74 11.78
C ILE A 242 -4.72 7.05 12.84
N ILE A 243 -4.38 5.80 13.17
CA ILE A 243 -4.97 5.05 14.28
C ILE A 243 -3.97 5.08 15.44
N LEU A 244 -4.29 5.92 16.43
CA LEU A 244 -3.45 6.19 17.59
C LEU A 244 -3.96 5.38 18.79
N PRO A 245 -3.22 4.38 19.29
CA PRO A 245 -3.59 3.68 20.51
C PRO A 245 -3.58 4.63 21.71
N ASN A 246 -4.42 4.38 22.71
CA ASN A 246 -4.42 5.16 23.95
C ASN A 246 -3.16 4.89 24.79
N LYS A 247 -2.62 3.66 24.72
CA LYS A 247 -1.39 3.23 25.41
C LYS A 247 -0.19 3.24 24.48
N ILE A 248 1.01 3.44 25.02
CA ILE A 248 2.28 3.47 24.26
C ILE A 248 2.56 2.11 23.59
N ASP A 249 2.26 1.01 24.28
CA ASP A 249 2.42 -0.38 23.82
C ASP A 249 1.17 -0.94 23.11
N GLY A 250 0.19 -0.08 22.79
CA GLY A 250 -1.10 -0.49 22.26
C GLY A 250 -1.15 -0.82 20.76
N LEU A 251 -0.07 -0.54 20.01
CA LEU A 251 -0.04 -0.74 18.55
C LEU A 251 -0.33 -2.19 18.15
N LYS A 252 0.27 -3.16 18.84
CA LYS A 252 0.08 -4.59 18.57
C LYS A 252 -1.40 -5.01 18.61
N LYS A 253 -2.18 -4.45 19.55
CA LYS A 253 -3.62 -4.73 19.66
C LYS A 253 -4.39 -4.23 18.43
N ILE A 254 -3.99 -3.09 17.87
CA ILE A 254 -4.58 -2.57 16.62
C ILE A 254 -4.24 -3.51 15.47
N GLU A 255 -2.97 -3.88 15.31
CA GLU A 255 -2.48 -4.75 14.24
C GLU A 255 -3.17 -6.13 14.24
N GLU A 256 -3.33 -6.74 15.41
CA GLU A 256 -4.02 -8.04 15.56
C GLU A 256 -5.52 -7.99 15.23
N ASN A 257 -6.12 -6.79 15.30
CA ASN A 257 -7.56 -6.57 15.16
C ASN A 257 -7.90 -5.60 14.02
N LEU A 258 -7.06 -5.48 12.99
CA LEU A 258 -7.31 -4.59 11.84
C LEU A 258 -8.63 -4.89 11.12
N HIS A 259 -9.10 -6.14 11.16
CA HIS A 259 -10.38 -6.57 10.59
C HIS A 259 -11.60 -5.88 11.25
N GLU A 260 -11.44 -5.30 12.44
CA GLU A 260 -12.48 -4.51 13.12
C GLU A 260 -12.58 -3.07 12.56
N ILE A 261 -11.65 -2.64 11.71
CA ILE A 261 -11.62 -1.30 11.12
C ILE A 261 -12.23 -1.34 9.72
N ASN A 262 -13.43 -0.79 9.59
CA ASN A 262 -14.02 -0.50 8.28
C ASN A 262 -13.90 1.00 7.97
N PHE A 263 -12.86 1.37 7.22
CA PHE A 263 -12.56 2.77 6.88
C PHE A 263 -13.70 3.49 6.15
N GLN A 264 -14.49 2.77 5.34
CA GLN A 264 -15.64 3.36 4.63
C GLN A 264 -16.78 3.76 5.59
N GLN A 265 -16.85 3.12 6.75
CA GLN A 265 -17.97 3.24 7.70
C GLN A 265 -17.54 3.79 9.06
N LEU A 266 -16.33 4.35 9.16
CA LEU A 266 -15.85 4.96 10.38
C LEU A 266 -16.78 6.10 10.81
N ARG A 267 -17.38 5.94 11.99
CA ARG A 267 -18.24 6.94 12.60
C ARG A 267 -17.41 7.80 13.54
N GLY A 268 -17.62 9.10 13.46
CA GLY A 268 -16.83 10.07 14.22
C GLY A 268 -17.52 11.41 14.32
N TYR A 269 -16.74 12.39 14.75
CA TYR A 269 -17.13 13.78 14.92
C TYR A 269 -16.25 14.64 14.02
N THR A 270 -16.80 15.77 13.60
CA THR A 270 -16.04 16.80 12.89
C THR A 270 -15.92 18.01 13.80
N CYS A 271 -14.70 18.40 14.15
CA CYS A 271 -14.45 19.62 14.93
C CYS A 271 -13.08 20.21 14.65
N ASN A 272 -12.86 21.44 15.13
CA ASN A 272 -11.55 22.06 15.13
C ASN A 272 -10.61 21.35 16.11
N ILE A 273 -9.50 20.83 15.59
CA ILE A 273 -8.46 20.13 16.33
C ILE A 273 -7.12 20.82 16.09
N ILE A 274 -6.32 20.95 17.15
CA ILE A 274 -4.88 21.17 17.06
C ILE A 274 -4.26 19.78 16.92
N LEU A 275 -3.83 19.43 15.71
CA LEU A 275 -3.21 18.16 15.39
C LEU A 275 -1.69 18.33 15.41
N LYS A 276 -1.02 17.48 16.17
CA LYS A 276 0.43 17.32 16.15
C LYS A 276 0.80 15.95 15.59
N LEU A 277 1.50 15.94 14.46
CA LEU A 277 1.87 14.74 13.72
C LEU A 277 3.38 14.77 13.40
N PRO A 278 4.16 13.73 13.71
CA PRO A 278 5.58 13.72 13.35
C PRO A 278 5.75 13.62 11.83
N LYS A 279 6.80 14.25 11.32
CA LYS A 279 7.35 13.91 10.00
C LYS A 279 7.92 12.51 10.06
N PHE A 280 7.76 11.73 9.00
CA PHE A 280 8.36 10.40 8.92
C PHE A 280 8.57 9.99 7.47
N LYS A 281 9.56 9.12 7.27
CA LYS A 281 9.86 8.51 5.98
C LYS A 281 10.08 7.02 6.21
N ILE A 282 9.36 6.19 5.48
CA ILE A 282 9.38 4.74 5.65
C ILE A 282 9.55 4.10 4.28
N GLU A 283 10.54 3.22 4.21
CA GLU A 283 10.82 2.39 3.06
C GLU A 283 10.89 0.95 3.54
N SER A 284 10.21 0.05 2.85
CA SER A 284 10.25 -1.37 3.17
C SER A 284 10.40 -2.17 1.90
N ARG A 285 11.39 -3.08 1.92
CA ARG A 285 11.62 -4.08 0.89
C ARG A 285 11.28 -5.43 1.48
N MET A 286 10.37 -6.14 0.83
CA MET A 286 9.86 -7.42 1.28
C MET A 286 10.11 -8.49 0.23
N LEU A 287 10.73 -9.59 0.66
CA LEU A 287 10.64 -10.86 -0.05
C LEU A 287 9.36 -11.53 0.42
N LEU A 288 8.37 -11.62 -0.46
CA LEU A 288 7.02 -12.06 -0.11
C LEU A 288 6.88 -13.58 -0.11
N ASP A 289 7.87 -14.33 -0.58
CA ASP A 289 7.82 -15.79 -0.73
C ASP A 289 7.31 -16.49 0.53
N ASP A 290 7.93 -16.22 1.69
CA ASP A 290 7.59 -16.90 2.95
C ASP A 290 6.27 -16.39 3.54
N THR A 291 6.00 -15.08 3.42
CA THR A 291 4.71 -14.49 3.79
C THR A 291 3.56 -15.12 3.01
N LEU A 292 3.72 -15.31 1.71
CA LEU A 292 2.71 -15.89 0.82
C LEU A 292 2.52 -17.38 1.08
N LYS A 293 3.60 -18.13 1.34
CA LYS A 293 3.50 -19.54 1.79
C LYS A 293 2.74 -19.65 3.11
N LYS A 294 3.03 -18.81 4.10
CA LYS A 294 2.35 -18.80 5.42
C LYS A 294 0.85 -18.57 5.31
N ILE A 295 0.40 -17.74 4.35
CA ILE A 295 -1.05 -17.50 4.13
C ILE A 295 -1.70 -18.50 3.17
N GLY A 296 -0.96 -19.48 2.63
CA GLY A 296 -1.51 -20.62 1.89
C GLY A 296 -1.18 -20.71 0.40
N MET A 297 -0.36 -19.80 -0.14
CA MET A 297 0.15 -19.91 -1.52
C MET A 297 1.47 -20.68 -1.52
N VAL A 298 1.42 -22.01 -1.53
CA VAL A 298 2.61 -22.86 -1.36
C VAL A 298 3.11 -23.40 -2.70
N ASP A 299 2.23 -23.98 -3.51
CA ASP A 299 2.60 -24.75 -4.70
C ASP A 299 3.27 -23.88 -5.76
N MET A 300 2.89 -22.60 -5.87
CA MET A 300 3.48 -21.68 -6.85
C MET A 300 5.00 -21.49 -6.69
N PHE A 301 5.56 -21.79 -5.52
CA PHE A 301 6.99 -21.68 -5.22
C PHE A 301 7.73 -23.02 -5.30
N ASP A 302 7.03 -24.14 -5.53
CA ASP A 302 7.62 -25.48 -5.56
C ASP A 302 7.80 -25.93 -7.01
N PRO A 303 9.03 -26.18 -7.49
CA PRO A 303 9.29 -26.56 -8.88
C PRO A 303 8.63 -27.88 -9.30
N ASN A 304 8.21 -28.71 -8.35
CA ASN A 304 7.55 -29.99 -8.63
C ASN A 304 6.02 -29.94 -8.53
N LYS A 305 5.45 -28.84 -8.02
CA LYS A 305 3.99 -28.69 -7.82
C LYS A 305 3.39 -27.49 -8.55
N ALA A 306 4.19 -26.47 -8.81
CA ALA A 306 3.75 -25.29 -9.52
C ALA A 306 3.19 -25.67 -10.89
N ASP A 307 1.93 -25.31 -11.11
CA ASP A 307 1.28 -25.53 -12.40
C ASP A 307 0.92 -24.18 -13.00
N PHE A 308 1.84 -23.66 -13.82
CA PHE A 308 1.66 -22.48 -14.64
C PHE A 308 1.54 -22.83 -16.13
N SER A 309 0.95 -23.99 -16.46
CA SER A 309 0.74 -24.45 -17.84
C SER A 309 -0.13 -23.51 -18.70
N GLY A 310 -0.86 -22.58 -18.06
CA GLY A 310 -1.54 -21.50 -18.75
C GLY A 310 -0.61 -20.40 -19.28
N ILE A 311 0.60 -20.26 -18.72
CA ILE A 311 1.63 -19.31 -19.13
C ILE A 311 2.49 -19.89 -20.25
N SER A 312 2.95 -21.14 -20.09
CA SER A 312 3.84 -21.81 -21.04
C SER A 312 3.69 -23.32 -20.91
N ASN A 313 4.06 -24.06 -21.96
CA ASN A 313 4.21 -25.52 -21.89
C ASN A 313 5.47 -25.96 -21.14
N GLU A 314 6.42 -25.05 -20.93
CA GLU A 314 7.64 -25.32 -20.17
C GLU A 314 7.37 -25.27 -18.66
N PRO A 315 8.02 -26.13 -17.85
CA PRO A 315 7.91 -26.08 -16.40
C PRO A 315 8.28 -24.69 -15.85
N LEU A 316 7.38 -24.12 -15.06
CA LEU A 316 7.50 -22.78 -14.52
C LEU A 316 7.05 -22.77 -13.06
N PHE A 317 7.80 -22.08 -12.22
CA PHE A 317 7.47 -21.79 -10.83
C PHE A 317 7.92 -20.36 -10.51
N VAL A 318 7.34 -19.77 -9.48
CA VAL A 318 7.72 -18.44 -9.00
C VAL A 318 9.00 -18.56 -8.18
N GLY A 319 10.08 -18.01 -8.71
CA GLY A 319 11.37 -17.97 -8.00
C GLY A 319 11.36 -16.91 -6.91
N LYS A 320 10.80 -15.73 -7.20
CA LYS A 320 10.73 -14.61 -6.25
C LYS A 320 9.49 -13.75 -6.41
N VAL A 321 8.96 -13.27 -5.29
CA VAL A 321 8.00 -12.16 -5.26
C VAL A 321 8.56 -11.05 -4.38
N ILE A 322 8.78 -9.87 -4.95
CA ILE A 322 9.32 -8.73 -4.20
C ILE A 322 8.33 -7.58 -4.20
N GLN A 323 8.05 -7.04 -3.02
CA GLN A 323 7.40 -5.75 -2.86
C GLN A 323 8.38 -4.72 -2.30
N LYS A 324 8.46 -3.55 -2.92
CA LYS A 324 9.12 -2.39 -2.33
C LYS A 324 8.16 -1.21 -2.28
N ALA A 325 7.91 -0.72 -1.08
CA ALA A 325 6.98 0.36 -0.80
C ALA A 325 7.70 1.52 -0.11
N PHE A 326 7.30 2.74 -0.45
CA PHE A 326 7.89 3.96 0.07
C PHE A 326 6.80 5.00 0.38
N ILE A 327 6.91 5.64 1.54
CA ILE A 327 6.14 6.84 1.88
C ILE A 327 7.03 7.86 2.58
N GLU A 328 6.78 9.13 2.33
CA GLU A 328 7.33 10.24 3.09
C GLU A 328 6.19 11.18 3.48
N VAL A 329 6.10 11.56 4.74
CA VAL A 329 5.08 12.46 5.28
C VAL A 329 5.73 13.72 5.80
N ASN A 330 5.29 14.86 5.26
CA ASN A 330 5.79 16.19 5.58
C ASN A 330 4.63 17.21 5.64
N GLU A 331 4.98 18.49 5.72
CA GLU A 331 4.02 19.57 5.93
C GLU A 331 3.07 19.79 4.74
N GLU A 332 3.55 19.52 3.52
CA GLU A 332 2.77 19.71 2.30
C GLU A 332 1.83 18.52 2.05
N GLY A 333 2.24 17.32 2.45
CA GLY A 333 1.53 16.10 2.07
C GLY A 333 2.30 14.83 2.37
N SER A 334 2.05 13.84 1.53
CA SER A 334 2.97 12.73 1.32
C SER A 334 3.81 12.99 0.09
N GLU A 335 5.12 13.09 0.31
CA GLU A 335 6.27 13.57 -0.51
C GLU A 335 6.20 14.93 -1.25
N ALA A 336 7.24 15.76 -1.05
CA ALA A 336 7.53 16.97 -1.81
C ALA A 336 9.03 17.31 -1.87
N ALA A 337 9.43 18.07 -2.89
CA ALA A 337 10.70 18.79 -2.95
C ALA A 337 10.51 20.20 -3.56
N ALA A 338 11.07 21.20 -2.86
CA ALA A 338 11.21 22.63 -3.16
C ALA A 338 10.02 23.58 -2.84
N ALA A 339 10.35 24.54 -1.97
CA ALA A 339 9.54 25.56 -1.33
C ALA A 339 8.85 26.57 -2.26
N THR A 340 7.67 27.06 -1.88
CA THR A 340 7.22 28.44 -2.18
C THR A 340 6.22 28.98 -1.15
N ILE A 341 6.67 30.03 -0.46
CA ILE A 341 6.02 31.24 0.11
C ILE A 341 4.49 31.23 0.33
N VAL A 342 4.11 31.40 1.61
CA VAL A 342 2.76 31.66 2.10
C VAL A 342 2.29 33.08 1.77
N THR A 343 1.17 33.22 1.06
CA THR A 343 0.38 34.46 1.00
C THR A 343 -0.72 34.43 2.04
N GLY A 344 -0.66 35.37 2.99
CA GLY A 344 -1.66 35.54 4.03
C GLY A 344 -2.98 36.10 3.50
N LEU A 345 -4.08 35.66 4.11
CA LEU A 345 -5.34 36.38 4.10
C LEU A 345 -5.90 36.45 5.51
N ILE A 346 -6.16 37.70 5.93
CA ILE A 346 -6.88 38.10 7.12
C ILE A 346 -8.38 37.95 6.82
N GLY A 347 -9.14 37.36 7.75
CA GLY A 347 -10.60 37.31 7.67
C GLY A 347 -11.24 36.86 8.98
N SER A 348 -11.83 37.80 9.69
CA SER A 348 -12.53 37.69 10.97
C SER A 348 -13.75 36.75 10.94
N MET A 349 -13.95 35.92 11.99
CA MET A 349 -15.25 35.69 12.67
C MET A 349 -15.02 35.05 14.06
N LEU A 350 -15.83 35.43 15.05
CA LEU A 350 -15.75 35.05 16.48
C LEU A 350 -15.70 33.52 16.70
N PRO A 351 -14.82 32.97 17.56
CA PRO A 351 -14.90 31.58 17.94
C PRO A 351 -15.87 31.39 19.11
N SER A 352 -16.78 30.42 18.95
CA SER A 352 -17.28 29.58 20.03
C SER A 352 -16.20 29.35 21.13
N LEU A 353 -16.57 29.59 22.39
CA LEU A 353 -15.72 29.56 23.60
C LEU A 353 -15.20 28.16 24.00
N SER A 354 -15.30 27.14 23.15
CA SER A 354 -14.68 25.83 23.41
C SER A 354 -13.22 25.86 22.97
N ARG A 355 -12.28 25.63 23.89
CA ARG A 355 -10.87 25.39 23.54
C ARG A 355 -10.80 24.27 22.49
N PRO A 356 -10.08 24.47 21.37
CA PRO A 356 -9.95 23.42 20.35
C PRO A 356 -9.34 22.18 20.99
N ARG A 357 -9.82 21.02 20.57
CA ARG A 357 -9.30 19.73 21.05
C ARG A 357 -7.87 19.55 20.54
N GLU A 358 -6.99 19.01 21.37
CA GLU A 358 -5.62 18.69 20.95
C GLU A 358 -5.48 17.18 20.74
N ILE A 359 -4.86 16.77 19.63
CA ILE A 359 -4.48 15.39 19.34
C ILE A 359 -2.99 15.39 19.05
N ILE A 360 -2.22 14.67 19.88
CA ILE A 360 -0.78 14.56 19.75
C ILE A 360 -0.39 13.12 19.43
N VAL A 361 0.16 12.91 18.24
CA VAL A 361 0.63 11.60 17.76
C VAL A 361 2.09 11.40 18.23
N ASN A 362 2.26 11.15 19.53
CA ASN A 362 3.58 11.06 20.18
C ASN A 362 3.95 9.67 20.72
N ARG A 363 3.46 8.61 20.08
CA ARG A 363 3.70 7.20 20.43
C ARG A 363 3.37 6.30 19.22
N PRO A 364 3.81 5.02 19.20
CA PRO A 364 3.63 4.15 18.06
C PRO A 364 2.20 4.12 17.56
N PHE A 365 2.02 4.25 16.25
CA PHE A 365 0.72 4.34 15.62
C PHE A 365 0.68 3.54 14.31
N PHE A 366 -0.53 3.14 13.93
CA PHE A 366 -0.80 2.58 12.61
C PHE A 366 -1.28 3.72 11.70
N CYS A 367 -0.81 3.75 10.46
CA CYS A 367 -1.39 4.62 9.45
C CYS A 367 -1.79 3.84 8.19
N ALA A 368 -2.84 4.30 7.53
CA ALA A 368 -3.27 3.79 6.25
C ALA A 368 -3.66 4.91 5.30
N ILE A 369 -3.28 4.79 4.03
CA ILE A 369 -3.82 5.64 2.97
C ILE A 369 -4.99 4.89 2.36
N VAL A 370 -6.16 5.53 2.31
CA VAL A 370 -7.41 4.88 1.91
C VAL A 370 -8.11 5.70 0.83
N ALA A 371 -8.57 5.03 -0.22
CA ALA A 371 -9.59 5.57 -1.12
C ALA A 371 -10.93 5.59 -0.39
N THR A 372 -11.35 6.75 0.10
CA THR A 372 -12.40 6.87 1.13
C THR A 372 -13.77 6.44 0.63
N LYS A 373 -14.05 6.63 -0.67
CA LYS A 373 -15.31 6.21 -1.31
C LYS A 373 -15.54 4.71 -1.18
N THR A 374 -14.51 3.91 -1.40
CA THR A 374 -14.58 2.44 -1.42
C THR A 374 -14.11 1.80 -0.11
N GLY A 375 -13.38 2.54 0.72
CA GLY A 375 -12.69 2.01 1.90
C GLY A 375 -11.44 1.19 1.55
N THR A 376 -10.95 1.29 0.32
CA THR A 376 -9.82 0.49 -0.17
C THR A 376 -8.52 1.01 0.42
N GLN A 377 -7.81 0.16 1.17
CA GLN A 377 -6.49 0.45 1.71
C GLN A 377 -5.43 0.35 0.60
N LEU A 378 -4.75 1.46 0.34
CA LEU A 378 -3.65 1.56 -0.63
C LEU A 378 -2.31 1.23 0.03
N PHE A 379 -2.10 1.77 1.23
CA PHE A 379 -0.91 1.53 2.03
C PHE A 379 -1.32 1.27 3.46
N ASN A 380 -0.58 0.39 4.12
CA ASN A 380 -0.64 0.17 5.54
C ASN A 380 0.77 0.30 6.10
N ALA A 381 0.94 1.07 7.17
CA ALA A 381 2.22 1.25 7.82
C ALA A 381 2.10 1.26 9.34
N ARG A 382 3.16 0.78 9.98
CA ARG A 382 3.43 0.98 11.40
C ARG A 382 4.55 1.98 11.54
N VAL A 383 4.36 2.95 12.42
CA VAL A 383 5.37 3.95 12.76
C VAL A 383 5.68 3.81 14.24
N VAL A 384 6.84 3.23 14.53
CA VAL A 384 7.36 3.00 15.89
C VAL A 384 8.38 4.07 16.26
N ASP A 385 9.20 4.50 15.29
CA ASP A 385 10.19 5.55 15.47
C ASP A 385 10.26 6.48 14.25
N PRO A 386 9.63 7.66 14.28
CA PRO A 386 9.61 8.59 13.15
C PRO A 386 10.94 9.36 12.97
N SER A 387 11.93 9.18 13.87
CA SER A 387 13.25 9.83 13.71
C SER A 387 14.12 9.18 12.63
N HIS A 388 13.87 7.90 12.31
CA HIS A 388 14.57 7.21 11.23
C HIS A 388 14.04 7.66 9.86
N GLY A 389 14.91 8.24 9.02
CA GLY A 389 14.57 8.69 7.66
C GLY A 389 14.27 10.19 7.50
N SER A 390 14.24 10.96 8.60
CA SER A 390 14.08 12.42 8.61
C SER A 390 15.46 13.10 8.56
N SER A 391 16.19 12.98 7.44
CA SER A 391 17.46 13.69 7.20
C SER A 391 17.27 14.92 6.34
#